data_AF-A0A858ARK4-F1
#
_entry.id   AF-A0A858ARK4-F1
#
_cell.length_a   1.000
_cell.length_b   1.000
_cell.length_c   1.000
_cell.angle_alpha   90.00
_cell.angle_beta   90.00
_cell.angle_gamma   90.00
#
_symmetry.space_group_name_H-M   'P 1'
#
loop_
_entity.id
_entity.type
_entity.pdbx_description
1 polymer ?
#
loop_
_entity_poly.entity_id
_entity_poly.type
_entity_poly.pdbx_seq_one_letter_code
_entity_poly.pdbx_strand_id
1 'polypeptide(L)'
;MIIMKYKITAYITSVVMAISICVAALLGFKLMNYKDAIGNSGNDSVLLINVQWDDEHGKSQKDKKIYSDVYGRSLYSIIKDDEYFTVTKTGMVNSINGIDGTKNPYWMMYSTTNVKCINNPIIKNSCEVGSAELILTNVNEVTFKLEHYGYA
;
A
#
# COMPACT_ATOMS: atom_id res chain seq x y z
N MET A 1 10.53 -53.90 43.73
CA MET A 1 10.92 -53.49 42.35
C MET A 1 9.81 -52.73 41.58
N ILE A 2 8.51 -52.96 41.87
CA ILE A 2 7.39 -52.30 41.16
C ILE A 2 7.20 -50.83 41.56
N ILE A 3 7.41 -50.48 42.84
CA ILE A 3 7.21 -49.11 43.38
C ILE A 3 8.23 -48.11 42.79
N MET A 4 9.47 -48.53 42.55
CA MET A 4 10.50 -47.69 41.92
C MET A 4 10.17 -47.34 40.45
N LYS A 5 9.56 -48.27 39.71
CA LYS A 5 9.16 -48.04 38.30
C LYS A 5 8.06 -46.97 38.20
N TYR A 6 7.06 -47.00 39.09
CA TYR A 6 5.97 -46.01 39.11
C TYR A 6 6.45 -44.57 39.40
N LYS A 7 7.44 -44.41 40.31
CA LYS A 7 8.01 -43.09 40.62
C LYS A 7 8.74 -42.49 39.41
N ILE A 8 9.46 -43.32 38.65
CA ILE A 8 10.18 -42.89 37.45
C ILE A 8 9.18 -42.51 36.33
N THR A 9 8.15 -43.31 36.12
CA THR A 9 7.11 -43.03 35.10
C THR A 9 6.35 -41.73 35.41
N ALA A 10 6.00 -41.47 36.68
CA ALA A 10 5.35 -40.24 37.10
C ALA A 10 6.25 -39.01 36.90
N TYR A 11 7.55 -39.15 37.16
CA TYR A 11 8.52 -38.07 36.94
C TYR A 11 8.63 -37.71 35.45
N ILE A 12 8.77 -38.72 34.58
CA ILE A 12 8.86 -38.51 33.12
C ILE A 12 7.59 -37.84 32.59
N THR A 13 6.40 -38.29 33.01
CA THR A 13 5.14 -37.68 32.55
C THR A 13 5.00 -36.23 33.02
N SER A 14 5.41 -35.91 34.25
CA SER A 14 5.37 -34.52 34.74
C SER A 14 6.30 -33.59 33.96
N VAL A 15 7.50 -34.05 33.61
CA VAL A 15 8.48 -33.28 32.82
C VAL A 15 7.98 -33.06 31.39
N VAL A 16 7.43 -34.10 30.74
CA VAL A 16 6.87 -33.97 29.39
C VAL A 16 5.72 -32.97 29.38
N MET A 17 4.83 -33.02 30.37
CA MET A 17 3.70 -32.10 30.48
C MET A 17 4.16 -30.65 30.66
N ALA A 18 5.17 -30.40 31.49
CA ALA A 18 5.74 -29.07 31.69
C ALA A 18 6.35 -28.51 30.39
N ILE A 19 7.09 -29.34 29.63
CA ILE A 19 7.66 -28.93 28.34
C ILE A 19 6.56 -28.63 27.32
N SER A 20 5.52 -29.46 27.24
CA SER A 20 4.39 -29.22 26.32
C SER A 20 3.65 -27.92 26.63
N ILE A 21 3.46 -27.58 27.91
CA ILE A 21 2.85 -26.30 28.33
C ILE A 21 3.74 -25.12 27.92
N CYS A 22 5.06 -25.20 28.14
CA CYS A 22 6.00 -24.15 27.72
C CYS A 22 6.01 -23.95 26.20
N VAL A 23 5.99 -25.03 25.42
CA VAL A 23 5.93 -24.96 23.95
C VAL A 23 4.61 -24.37 23.48
N ALA A 24 3.48 -24.78 24.08
CA ALA A 24 2.16 -24.22 23.76
C ALA A 24 2.08 -22.72 24.10
N ALA A 25 2.65 -22.29 25.23
CA ALA A 25 2.73 -20.88 25.62
C ALA A 25 3.59 -20.06 24.65
N LEU A 26 4.74 -20.59 24.22
CA LEU A 26 5.60 -19.95 23.21
C LEU A 26 4.90 -19.82 21.85
N LEU A 27 4.19 -20.87 21.42
CA LEU A 27 3.40 -20.83 20.18
C LEU A 27 2.24 -19.84 20.29
N GLY A 28 1.53 -19.80 21.43
CA GLY A 28 0.47 -18.85 21.71
C GLY A 28 0.97 -17.40 21.70
N PHE A 29 2.10 -17.12 22.35
CA PHE A 29 2.75 -15.80 22.36
C PHE A 29 3.17 -15.37 20.95
N LYS A 30 3.74 -16.28 20.16
CA LYS A 30 4.10 -16.01 18.77
C LYS A 30 2.88 -15.72 17.89
N LEU A 31 1.77 -16.43 18.11
CA LEU A 31 0.49 -16.21 17.42
C LEU A 31 -0.18 -14.88 17.82
N MET A 32 -0.12 -14.51 19.09
CA MET A 32 -0.64 -13.22 19.58
C MET A 32 0.16 -12.06 18.99
N ASN A 33 1.50 -12.11 19.06
CA ASN A 33 2.35 -11.08 18.44
C ASN A 33 2.21 -11.03 16.92
N TYR A 34 1.95 -12.17 16.25
CA TYR A 34 1.68 -12.19 14.82
C TYR A 34 0.33 -11.54 14.48
N LYS A 35 -0.71 -11.76 15.30
CA LYS A 35 -2.01 -11.07 15.15
C LYS A 35 -1.90 -9.57 15.43
N ASP A 36 -1.14 -9.16 16.44
CA ASP A 36 -0.90 -7.74 16.73
C ASP A 36 -0.05 -7.07 15.65
N ALA A 37 0.93 -7.78 15.07
CA ALA A 37 1.69 -7.29 13.93
C ALA A 37 0.82 -7.13 12.67
N ILE A 38 -0.15 -8.02 12.43
CA ILE A 38 -1.10 -7.88 11.31
C ILE A 38 -2.16 -6.80 11.61
N GLY A 39 -2.58 -6.67 12.86
CA GLY A 39 -3.56 -5.66 13.31
C GLY A 39 -3.00 -4.23 13.35
N ASN A 40 -1.71 -4.06 13.63
CA ASN A 40 -1.05 -2.74 13.70
C ASN A 40 -0.24 -2.38 12.44
N SER A 41 0.17 -3.32 11.58
CA SER A 41 0.92 -2.97 10.35
C SER A 41 0.06 -2.41 9.22
N GLY A 42 -1.26 -2.56 9.29
CA GLY A 42 -2.18 -1.97 8.31
C GLY A 42 -2.35 -0.44 8.43
N ASN A 43 -2.12 0.10 9.63
CA ASN A 43 -2.42 1.51 9.94
C ASN A 43 -1.26 2.49 9.68
N ASP A 44 -0.04 2.00 9.43
CA ASP A 44 1.12 2.86 9.15
C ASP A 44 1.41 2.99 7.65
N SER A 45 0.42 2.69 6.80
CA SER A 45 0.56 2.84 5.35
C SER A 45 0.29 4.28 4.92
N VAL A 46 1.23 4.86 4.18
CA VAL A 46 1.13 6.25 3.70
C VAL A 46 1.11 6.27 2.19
N LEU A 47 0.18 7.04 1.62
CA LEU A 47 0.19 7.44 0.23
C LEU A 47 0.57 8.92 0.12
N LEU A 48 1.68 9.16 -0.56
CA LEU A 48 2.10 10.47 -1.03
C LEU A 48 1.65 10.66 -2.47
N ILE A 49 0.76 11.63 -2.72
CA ILE A 49 0.43 12.07 -4.07
C ILE A 49 1.13 13.40 -4.35
N ASN A 50 2.05 13.41 -5.31
CA ASN A 50 2.61 14.64 -5.86
C ASN A 50 1.86 15.00 -7.15
N VAL A 51 1.62 16.28 -7.39
CA VAL A 51 0.97 16.78 -8.61
C VAL A 51 1.85 17.83 -9.25
N GLN A 52 2.08 17.72 -10.56
CA GLN A 52 2.96 18.61 -11.32
C GLN A 52 2.24 19.09 -12.59
N TRP A 53 2.18 20.40 -12.79
CA TRP A 53 1.64 21.03 -13.98
C TRP A 53 2.35 22.34 -14.25
N ASP A 54 2.23 22.88 -15.46
CA ASP A 54 2.69 24.22 -15.77
C ASP A 54 1.52 25.21 -15.66
N ASP A 55 1.76 26.38 -15.06
CA ASP A 55 0.78 27.47 -15.05
C ASP A 55 0.67 28.16 -16.43
N GLU A 56 -0.19 29.16 -16.54
CA GLU A 56 -0.40 29.93 -17.77
C GLU A 56 0.86 30.65 -18.29
N HIS A 57 1.90 30.78 -17.47
CA HIS A 57 3.19 31.37 -17.83
C HIS A 57 4.28 30.32 -18.09
N GLY A 58 3.93 29.04 -18.12
CA GLY A 58 4.87 27.93 -18.31
C GLY A 58 5.76 27.66 -17.10
N LYS A 59 5.40 28.15 -15.90
CA LYS A 59 6.14 27.81 -14.68
C LYS A 59 5.59 26.52 -14.08
N SER A 60 6.49 25.57 -13.81
CA SER A 60 6.15 24.33 -13.14
C SER A 60 5.70 24.57 -11.70
N GLN A 61 4.46 24.18 -11.43
CA GLN A 61 3.83 24.16 -10.11
C GLN A 61 3.85 22.74 -9.53
N LYS A 62 3.94 22.65 -8.20
CA LYS A 62 3.92 21.38 -7.47
C LYS A 62 2.98 21.45 -6.29
N ASP A 63 2.14 20.43 -6.15
CA ASP A 63 1.29 20.25 -4.97
C ASP A 63 1.44 18.83 -4.41
N LYS A 64 1.04 18.65 -3.15
CA LYS A 64 1.24 17.42 -2.39
C LYS A 64 0.05 17.12 -1.50
N LYS A 65 -0.48 15.90 -1.62
CA LYS A 65 -1.50 15.31 -0.73
C LYS A 65 -0.92 14.09 -0.03
N ILE A 66 -1.33 13.89 1.23
CA ILE A 66 -0.91 12.74 2.04
C ILE A 66 -2.17 12.05 2.58
N TYR A 67 -2.23 10.73 2.45
CA TYR A 67 -3.29 9.89 3.01
C TYR A 67 -2.68 8.80 3.88
N SER A 68 -3.37 8.43 4.95
CA SER A 68 -3.04 7.29 5.82
C SER A 68 -3.98 6.11 5.59
N ASP A 69 -3.62 4.94 6.12
CA ASP A 69 -4.49 3.75 6.17
C ASP A 69 -4.96 3.31 4.77
N VAL A 70 -4.00 3.26 3.83
CA VAL A 70 -4.23 3.03 2.40
C VAL A 70 -3.88 1.62 1.93
N TYR A 71 -3.23 0.80 2.75
CA TYR A 71 -2.76 -0.53 2.37
C TYR A 71 -3.86 -1.41 1.78
N GLY A 72 -3.57 -2.05 0.65
CA GLY A 72 -4.47 -2.98 -0.03
C GLY A 72 -5.66 -2.33 -0.73
N ARG A 73 -5.83 -1.01 -0.63
CA ARG A 73 -6.86 -0.24 -1.34
C ARG A 73 -6.38 0.09 -2.75
N SER A 74 -7.32 0.28 -3.69
CA SER A 74 -6.97 0.87 -4.99
C SER A 74 -6.83 2.37 -4.86
N LEU A 75 -5.97 2.99 -5.67
CA LEU A 75 -5.82 4.45 -5.72
C LEU A 75 -7.17 5.13 -5.97
N TYR A 76 -7.99 4.61 -6.89
CA TYR A 76 -9.36 5.07 -7.15
C TYR A 76 -10.19 5.16 -5.88
N SER A 77 -10.14 4.15 -5.02
CA SER A 77 -10.92 4.14 -3.77
C SER A 77 -10.46 5.16 -2.73
N ILE A 78 -9.27 5.75 -2.91
CA ILE A 78 -8.78 6.87 -2.09
C ILE A 78 -9.27 8.18 -2.69
N ILE A 79 -9.08 8.38 -3.99
CA ILE A 79 -9.24 9.70 -4.63
C ILE A 79 -10.64 10.00 -5.16
N LYS A 80 -11.51 9.00 -5.36
CA LYS A 80 -12.83 9.20 -5.98
C LYS A 80 -13.77 10.14 -5.20
N ASP A 81 -13.59 10.22 -3.88
CA ASP A 81 -14.41 11.01 -2.97
C ASP A 81 -13.63 12.24 -2.42
N ASP A 82 -12.38 12.45 -2.83
CA ASP A 82 -11.59 13.62 -2.45
C ASP A 82 -11.89 14.78 -3.42
N GLU A 83 -12.32 15.91 -2.89
CA GLU A 83 -12.70 17.11 -3.66
C GLU A 83 -11.59 17.66 -4.56
N TYR A 84 -10.34 17.30 -4.26
CA TYR A 84 -9.17 17.71 -5.05
C TYR A 84 -9.08 16.96 -6.38
N PHE A 85 -9.79 15.83 -6.54
CA PHE A 85 -9.78 15.02 -7.76
C PHE A 85 -11.17 14.93 -8.39
N THR A 86 -11.23 14.99 -9.71
CA THR A 86 -12.41 14.50 -10.46
C THR A 86 -12.01 13.24 -11.21
N VAL A 87 -12.72 12.14 -10.94
CA VAL A 87 -12.39 10.83 -11.51
C VAL A 87 -13.63 10.22 -12.17
N THR A 88 -13.44 9.61 -13.34
CA THR A 88 -14.50 8.86 -14.02
C THR A 88 -14.83 7.57 -13.28
N LYS A 89 -15.99 6.98 -13.59
CA LYS A 89 -16.38 5.65 -13.05
C LYS A 89 -15.40 4.53 -13.40
N THR A 90 -14.59 4.70 -14.45
CA THR A 90 -13.58 3.75 -14.90
C THR A 90 -12.20 4.00 -14.26
N GLY A 91 -12.07 4.99 -13.38
CA GLY A 91 -10.81 5.29 -12.68
C GLY A 91 -9.84 6.16 -13.47
N MET A 92 -10.27 6.79 -14.56
CA MET A 92 -9.49 7.84 -15.25
C MET A 92 -9.64 9.17 -14.51
N VAL A 93 -8.52 9.82 -14.20
CA VAL A 93 -8.49 11.12 -13.53
C VAL A 93 -8.67 12.23 -14.57
N ASN A 94 -9.79 12.94 -14.48
CA ASN A 94 -10.17 14.02 -15.39
C ASN A 94 -9.61 15.37 -14.96
N SER A 95 -9.64 15.67 -13.65
CA SER A 95 -9.09 16.91 -13.13
C SER A 95 -8.43 16.72 -11.78
N ILE A 96 -7.48 17.60 -11.49
CA ILE A 96 -6.80 17.70 -10.21
C ILE A 96 -6.70 19.18 -9.85
N ASN A 97 -7.15 19.56 -8.66
CA ASN A 97 -7.20 20.97 -8.21
C ASN A 97 -7.90 21.91 -9.21
N GLY A 98 -8.99 21.46 -9.83
CA GLY A 98 -9.71 22.23 -10.84
C GLY A 98 -9.06 22.31 -12.23
N ILE A 99 -7.89 21.72 -12.43
CA ILE A 99 -7.18 21.72 -13.73
C ILE A 99 -7.63 20.53 -14.56
N ASP A 100 -8.27 20.80 -15.70
CA ASP A 100 -8.79 19.79 -16.62
C ASP A 100 -7.68 19.08 -17.41
N GLY A 101 -7.81 17.76 -17.51
CA GLY A 101 -6.93 16.87 -18.26
C GLY A 101 -7.72 15.80 -19.02
N THR A 102 -8.93 16.11 -19.47
CA THR A 102 -9.82 15.13 -20.15
C THR A 102 -9.42 14.81 -21.58
N LYS A 103 -8.56 15.64 -22.19
CA LYS A 103 -8.15 15.53 -23.60
C LYS A 103 -6.64 15.76 -23.76
N ASN A 104 -6.25 16.98 -24.09
CA ASN A 104 -4.88 17.42 -24.20
C ASN A 104 -4.79 18.83 -23.60
N PRO A 105 -3.99 19.05 -22.55
CA PRO A 105 -3.19 18.03 -21.85
C PRO A 105 -4.03 16.96 -21.12
N TYR A 106 -3.36 15.91 -20.62
CA TYR A 106 -3.97 14.84 -19.83
C TYR A 106 -3.12 14.46 -18.61
N TRP A 107 -3.77 13.93 -17.57
CA TRP A 107 -3.09 13.52 -16.35
C TRP A 107 -2.48 12.12 -16.49
N MET A 108 -1.15 12.04 -16.45
CA MET A 108 -0.42 10.76 -16.43
C MET A 108 0.08 10.45 -15.01
N MET A 109 -0.03 9.17 -14.63
CA MET A 109 0.45 8.66 -13.34
C MET A 109 1.84 8.08 -13.45
N TYR A 110 2.68 8.38 -12.46
CA TYR A 110 4.01 7.84 -12.29
C TYR A 110 4.18 7.30 -10.88
N SER A 111 5.01 6.27 -10.71
CA SER A 111 5.42 5.79 -9.40
C SER A 111 6.80 5.14 -9.45
N THR A 112 7.60 5.41 -8.43
CA THR A 112 8.91 4.78 -8.19
C THR A 112 8.80 3.56 -7.25
N THR A 113 7.63 3.35 -6.66
CA THR A 113 7.39 2.36 -5.60
C THR A 113 6.41 1.27 -6.04
N ASN A 114 5.56 1.54 -7.05
CA ASN A 114 4.60 0.56 -7.56
C ASN A 114 5.11 -0.20 -8.79
N VAL A 115 5.06 -1.54 -8.73
CA VAL A 115 5.53 -2.45 -9.79
C VAL A 115 4.79 -2.28 -11.13
N LYS A 116 3.55 -1.77 -11.11
CA LYS A 116 2.77 -1.48 -12.33
C LYS A 116 3.25 -0.22 -13.06
N CYS A 117 4.21 0.50 -12.49
CA CYS A 117 4.75 1.73 -13.06
C CYS A 117 6.26 1.63 -13.32
N ILE A 118 7.02 1.04 -12.40
CA ILE A 118 8.49 0.95 -12.50
C ILE A 118 8.94 0.20 -13.77
N ASN A 119 8.18 -0.79 -14.21
CA ASN A 119 8.57 -1.67 -15.31
C ASN A 119 8.09 -1.19 -16.69
N ASN A 120 7.48 0.00 -16.79
CA ASN A 120 6.98 0.48 -18.08
C ASN A 120 8.12 0.75 -19.07
N PRO A 121 8.16 0.05 -20.22
CA PRO A 121 9.28 0.13 -21.16
C PRO A 121 9.18 1.36 -22.08
N ILE A 122 8.03 2.05 -22.13
CA ILE A 122 7.78 3.16 -23.06
C ILE A 122 8.12 4.49 -22.39
N ILE A 123 7.55 4.75 -21.22
CA ILE A 123 7.80 5.96 -20.43
C ILE A 123 8.19 5.50 -19.03
N LYS A 124 9.46 5.72 -18.67
CA LYS A 124 10.04 5.26 -17.40
C LYS A 124 9.18 5.69 -16.20
N ASN A 125 8.89 4.73 -15.32
CA ASN A 125 8.09 4.91 -14.10
C ASN A 125 6.63 5.32 -14.33
N SER A 126 6.13 5.40 -15.56
CA SER A 126 4.71 5.67 -15.81
C SER A 126 3.87 4.42 -15.58
N CYS A 127 2.69 4.57 -15.01
CA CYS A 127 1.82 3.45 -14.71
C CYS A 127 1.13 2.94 -15.99
N GLU A 128 1.20 1.64 -16.24
CA GLU A 128 0.51 0.98 -17.36
C GLU A 128 -0.99 0.78 -17.12
N VAL A 129 -1.45 1.12 -15.91
CA VAL A 129 -2.81 0.89 -15.43
C VAL A 129 -3.43 2.18 -14.90
N GLY A 130 -4.75 2.26 -14.93
CA GLY A 130 -5.52 3.35 -14.32
C GLY A 130 -5.60 3.27 -12.80
N SER A 131 -6.14 4.31 -12.16
CA SER A 131 -6.19 4.40 -10.69
C SER A 131 -7.03 3.28 -10.04
N ALA A 132 -7.98 2.69 -10.77
CA ALA A 132 -8.81 1.59 -10.29
C ALA A 132 -8.03 0.28 -10.08
N GLU A 133 -7.00 0.05 -10.87
CA GLU A 133 -6.19 -1.17 -10.87
C GLU A 133 -4.87 -1.02 -10.11
N LEU A 134 -4.51 0.21 -9.74
CA LEU A 134 -3.31 0.49 -8.96
C LEU A 134 -3.56 0.18 -7.47
N ILE A 135 -3.19 -1.02 -7.03
CA ILE A 135 -3.28 -1.45 -5.62
C ILE A 135 -2.11 -0.88 -4.81
N LEU A 136 -2.42 -0.28 -3.67
CA LEU A 136 -1.48 0.40 -2.78
C LEU A 136 -0.85 -0.58 -1.77
N THR A 137 0.42 -0.36 -1.48
CA THR A 137 1.27 -1.15 -0.57
C THR A 137 1.60 -0.35 0.71
N ASN A 138 2.66 -0.67 1.45
CA ASN A 138 3.01 0.03 2.69
C ASN A 138 3.62 1.42 2.44
N VAL A 139 4.40 1.58 1.37
CA VAL A 139 5.02 2.85 0.99
C VAL A 139 4.59 3.16 -0.44
N ASN A 140 3.77 4.20 -0.60
CA ASN A 140 3.27 4.58 -1.91
C ASN A 140 3.63 6.02 -2.21
N GLU A 141 4.32 6.20 -3.33
CA GLU A 141 4.50 7.50 -3.95
C GLU A 141 3.92 7.44 -5.37
N VAL A 142 2.90 8.27 -5.61
CA VAL A 142 2.29 8.45 -6.93
C VAL A 142 2.46 9.91 -7.33
N THR A 143 2.97 10.14 -8.53
CA THR A 143 3.06 11.48 -9.11
C THR A 143 2.11 11.58 -10.28
N PHE A 144 1.21 12.56 -10.24
CA PHE A 144 0.44 12.97 -11.41
C PHE A 144 1.19 14.11 -12.11
N LYS A 145 1.45 13.96 -13.41
CA LYS A 145 1.99 15.03 -14.24
C LYS A 145 1.02 15.33 -15.38
N LEU A 146 0.81 16.61 -15.63
CA LEU A 146 0.00 17.08 -16.75
C LEU A 146 0.85 16.99 -18.02
N GLU A 147 0.58 15.99 -18.86
CA GLU A 147 1.34 15.70 -20.07
C GLU A 147 0.58 16.15 -21.32
N HIS A 148 1.33 16.44 -22.39
CA HIS A 148 0.75 16.75 -23.69
C HIS A 148 1.04 15.64 -24.70
N TYR A 149 0.12 15.38 -25.62
CA TYR A 149 0.43 14.52 -26.76
C TYR A 149 1.49 15.19 -27.64
N GLY A 150 2.64 14.52 -27.86
CA GLY A 150 3.53 14.85 -28.97
C GLY A 150 4.80 15.67 -28.67
N TYR A 151 5.32 15.72 -27.44
CA TYR A 151 6.72 16.12 -27.24
C TYR A 151 7.62 14.87 -27.19
N ALA A 152 8.12 14.50 -28.37
CA ALA A 152 9.38 13.80 -28.54
C ALA A 152 10.53 14.82 -28.55
#